data_AF-A0AA37LLZ4-F1
#
_entry.id   AF-A0AA37LLZ4-F1
#
_cell.length_a   1.000
_cell.length_b   1.000
_cell.length_c   1.000
_cell.angle_alpha   90.00
_cell.angle_beta   90.00
_cell.angle_gamma   90.00
#
_symmetry.space_group_name_H-M   'P 1'
#
loop_
_entity.id
_entity.type
_entity.pdbx_description
1 polymer ?
#
loop_
_entity_poly.entity_id
_entity_poly.type
_entity_poly.pdbx_seq_one_letter_code
_entity_poly.pdbx_strand_id
1 'polypeptide(L)'
;MTIAGQDDLICYHMDLKPNNVLIFRDDRGDRSDRHEDDRIWKLSDFGMSKVRVIPKQVSGERGPTEIDLGQWFKRAPPESSPGTRVPRGASTYISSELATGKKVNEKSDVWSMGCIVSVLFTFMEYGWDGVEKYSKSRQKESHQNMDVFYAKDSFIRDNKINSAIKPQHANLIAKAGTRTKEEKSAVEGILGFLESKVLKINEKRCNAKELADCLEKTWGTYKSICEQTPAPESEGRETKQRPFSKLWKRNPLSTM
;
A
#
# COMPACT_ATOMS: atom_id res chain seq x y z
N MET A 1 -27.96 -7.52 15.06
CA MET A 1 -28.28 -6.54 14.01
C MET A 1 -28.11 -7.25 12.68
N THR A 2 -29.21 -7.53 11.98
CA THR A 2 -29.18 -8.26 10.71
C THR A 2 -28.96 -7.23 9.60
N ILE A 3 -27.81 -7.27 8.95
CA ILE A 3 -27.60 -6.50 7.71
C ILE A 3 -28.55 -7.12 6.69
N ALA A 4 -29.51 -6.34 6.19
CA ALA A 4 -30.39 -6.83 5.13
C ALA A 4 -29.51 -7.14 3.91
N GLY A 5 -29.72 -8.26 3.23
CA GLY A 5 -28.91 -8.70 2.08
C GLY A 5 -28.95 -7.77 0.85
N GLN A 6 -29.50 -6.56 0.99
CA GLN A 6 -29.60 -5.54 -0.04
C GLN A 6 -28.82 -4.25 0.30
N ASP A 7 -28.24 -4.08 1.48
CA ASP A 7 -27.50 -2.84 1.80
C ASP A 7 -26.08 -2.85 1.20
N ASP A 8 -25.59 -1.68 0.78
CA ASP A 8 -24.18 -1.53 0.38
C ASP A 8 -23.31 -1.32 1.61
N LEU A 9 -22.18 -2.04 1.66
CA LEU A 9 -21.21 -1.94 2.74
C LEU A 9 -19.92 -1.30 2.23
N ILE A 10 -19.48 -0.23 2.88
CA ILE A 10 -18.17 0.37 2.65
C ILE A 10 -17.32 0.14 3.89
N CYS A 11 -16.22 -0.59 3.74
CA CYS A 11 -15.25 -0.80 4.81
C CYS A 11 -14.05 0.14 4.63
N TYR A 12 -13.72 0.88 5.68
CA TYR A 12 -12.49 1.65 5.81
C TYR A 12 -11.57 0.91 6.77
N HIS A 13 -10.33 0.60 6.37
CA HIS A 13 -9.41 -0.18 7.19
C HIS A 13 -8.71 0.69 8.25
N MET A 14 -8.33 1.92 7.90
CA MET A 14 -7.78 2.95 8.80
C MET A 14 -6.41 2.64 9.44
N ASP A 15 -5.85 1.46 9.21
CA ASP A 15 -4.51 1.06 9.70
C ASP A 15 -3.78 0.18 8.67
N LEU A 16 -3.87 0.55 7.39
CA LEU A 16 -3.10 -0.13 6.36
C LEU A 16 -1.62 0.19 6.51
N LYS A 17 -0.82 -0.85 6.75
CA LYS A 17 0.63 -0.83 6.87
C LYS A 17 1.21 -2.16 6.41
N PRO A 18 2.51 -2.25 6.08
CA PRO A 18 3.10 -3.51 5.60
C PRO A 18 2.86 -4.70 6.52
N ASN A 19 2.89 -4.50 7.85
CA ASN A 19 2.63 -5.57 8.83
C ASN A 19 1.23 -6.19 8.72
N ASN A 20 0.27 -5.45 8.15
CA ASN A 20 -1.11 -5.89 8.01
C ASN A 20 -1.38 -6.51 6.63
N VAL A 21 -0.37 -6.57 5.75
CA VAL A 21 -0.41 -7.28 4.46
C VAL A 21 0.35 -8.60 4.59
N LEU A 22 -0.40 -9.68 4.72
CA LEU A 22 0.13 -11.01 4.99
C LEU A 22 0.22 -11.83 3.71
N ILE A 23 1.24 -12.69 3.62
CA ILE A 23 1.47 -13.57 2.48
C ILE A 23 1.43 -15.02 2.96
N PHE A 24 0.52 -15.82 2.41
CA PHE A 24 0.36 -17.24 2.70
C PHE A 24 0.73 -18.06 1.48
N ARG A 25 1.10 -19.33 1.68
CA ARG A 25 1.16 -20.30 0.58
C ARG A 25 -0.27 -20.64 0.15
N ASP A 26 -0.50 -20.74 -1.15
CA ASP A 26 -1.78 -21.23 -1.63
C ASP A 26 -1.80 -22.76 -1.59
N ASP A 27 -2.40 -23.32 -0.54
CA ASP A 27 -2.58 -24.77 -0.42
C ASP A 27 -3.87 -25.27 -1.12
N ARG A 28 -4.61 -24.38 -1.80
CA ARG A 28 -5.88 -24.70 -2.46
C ARG A 28 -5.60 -25.24 -3.87
N GLY A 29 -5.32 -26.54 -3.95
CA GLY A 29 -5.11 -27.26 -5.21
C GLY A 29 -4.65 -28.70 -5.00
N ASP A 30 -4.90 -29.56 -5.98
CA ASP A 30 -4.33 -30.90 -6.01
C ASP A 30 -2.79 -30.80 -6.02
N ARG A 31 -2.10 -31.75 -5.38
CA ARG A 31 -0.63 -31.69 -5.21
C ARG A 31 0.14 -31.67 -6.54
N SER A 32 -0.48 -32.12 -7.63
CA SER A 32 0.13 -32.20 -8.96
C SER A 32 0.24 -30.87 -9.70
N ASP A 33 -0.62 -29.88 -9.40
CA ASP A 33 -0.71 -28.61 -10.16
C ASP A 33 -0.17 -27.41 -9.38
N ARG A 34 0.47 -27.64 -8.22
CA ARG A 34 1.00 -26.57 -7.37
C ARG A 34 2.29 -26.01 -7.94
N HIS A 35 2.34 -24.70 -8.16
CA HIS A 35 3.61 -24.02 -8.32
C HIS A 35 4.18 -23.66 -6.94
N GLU A 36 5.49 -23.85 -6.75
CA GLU A 36 6.21 -23.51 -5.50
C GLU A 36 6.06 -22.02 -5.12
N ASP A 37 5.62 -21.19 -6.08
CA ASP A 37 5.44 -19.74 -5.98
C ASP A 37 3.99 -19.28 -5.83
N ASP A 38 3.02 -20.19 -5.67
CA ASP A 38 1.63 -19.78 -5.43
C ASP A 38 1.51 -19.14 -4.04
N ARG A 39 1.22 -17.83 -4.03
CA ARG A 39 1.12 -17.00 -2.83
C ARG A 39 -0.21 -16.26 -2.80
N ILE A 40 -0.88 -16.30 -1.66
CA ILE A 40 -2.10 -15.52 -1.39
C ILE A 40 -1.75 -14.32 -0.53
N TRP A 41 -2.09 -13.13 -0.99
CA TRP A 41 -1.97 -11.90 -0.22
C TRP A 41 -3.29 -11.62 0.50
N LYS A 42 -3.24 -11.32 1.80
CA LYS A 42 -4.42 -11.01 2.62
C LYS A 42 -4.20 -9.77 3.47
N LEU A 43 -5.23 -8.94 3.58
CA LEU A 43 -5.28 -7.87 4.58
C LEU A 43 -5.71 -8.45 5.94
N SER A 44 -5.18 -7.87 7.02
CA SER A 44 -5.41 -8.32 8.39
C SER A 44 -5.52 -7.14 9.34
N ASP A 45 -5.88 -7.41 10.60
CA ASP A 45 -6.00 -6.40 11.66
C ASP A 45 -7.04 -5.30 11.39
N PHE A 46 -8.31 -5.72 11.32
CA PHE A 46 -9.46 -4.83 11.17
C PHE A 46 -9.92 -4.20 12.50
N GLY A 47 -9.07 -4.19 13.54
CA GLY A 47 -9.43 -3.68 14.87
C GLY A 47 -9.74 -2.18 14.89
N MET A 48 -9.25 -1.45 13.88
CA MET A 48 -9.45 -0.01 13.68
C MET A 48 -10.48 0.29 12.59
N SER A 49 -11.04 -0.74 11.96
CA SER A 49 -11.87 -0.61 10.77
C SER A 49 -13.27 -0.10 11.08
N LYS A 50 -13.80 0.67 10.13
CA LYS A 50 -15.17 1.19 10.17
C LYS A 50 -15.95 0.70 8.97
N VAL A 51 -17.18 0.24 9.20
CA VAL A 51 -18.10 -0.21 8.15
C VAL A 51 -19.27 0.75 8.08
N ARG A 52 -19.42 1.41 6.94
CA ARG A 52 -20.58 2.24 6.66
C ARG A 52 -21.61 1.42 5.88
N VAL A 53 -22.80 1.29 6.44
CA VAL A 53 -23.96 0.65 5.82
C VAL A 53 -24.77 1.72 5.10
N ILE A 54 -24.98 1.54 3.81
CA ILE A 54 -25.76 2.41 2.95
C ILE A 54 -27.03 1.65 2.54
N PRO A 55 -28.20 2.03 3.08
CA PRO A 55 -29.46 1.39 2.72
C PRO A 55 -29.79 1.60 1.24
N LYS A 56 -30.17 0.53 0.51
CA LYS A 56 -30.59 0.64 -0.89
C LYS A 56 -32.03 1.10 -1.09
N GLN A 57 -32.88 0.97 -0.08
CA GLN A 57 -34.27 1.42 -0.15
C GLN A 57 -34.48 2.70 0.69
N VAL A 58 -34.98 3.74 0.03
CA VAL A 58 -35.26 5.09 0.57
C VAL A 58 -36.63 5.14 1.28
N SER A 59 -37.31 4.00 1.43
CA SER A 59 -38.61 3.90 2.10
C SER A 59 -38.46 3.89 3.63
N GLY A 60 -38.11 5.04 4.19
CA GLY A 60 -38.25 5.31 5.63
C GLY A 60 -36.93 5.56 6.36
N GLU A 61 -36.63 6.84 6.60
CA GLU A 61 -35.89 7.43 7.73
C GLU A 61 -34.51 6.88 8.18
N ARG A 62 -33.96 5.81 7.59
CA ARG A 62 -32.61 5.35 7.96
C ARG A 62 -31.56 5.97 7.06
N GLY A 63 -30.89 6.99 7.60
CA GLY A 63 -29.64 7.50 7.05
C GLY A 63 -28.52 6.44 7.12
N PRO A 64 -27.39 6.69 6.43
CA PRO A 64 -26.23 5.80 6.49
C PRO A 64 -25.77 5.60 7.93
N THR A 65 -25.59 4.34 8.34
CA THR A 65 -25.13 4.00 9.69
C THR A 65 -23.67 3.59 9.64
N GLU A 66 -22.86 4.12 10.56
CA GLU A 66 -21.46 3.73 10.73
C GLU A 66 -21.36 2.70 11.87
N ILE A 67 -20.81 1.54 11.56
CA ILE A 67 -20.53 0.45 12.49
C ILE A 67 -19.03 0.41 12.72
N ASP A 68 -18.61 0.51 13.97
CA ASP A 68 -17.21 0.34 14.38
C ASP A 68 -16.94 -1.15 14.58
N LEU A 69 -16.16 -1.77 13.68
CA LEU A 69 -15.85 -3.21 13.77
C LEU A 69 -15.04 -3.52 15.04
N GLY A 70 -14.24 -2.56 15.53
CA GLY A 70 -13.52 -2.68 16.79
C GLY A 70 -14.44 -2.93 17.98
N GLN A 71 -15.69 -2.44 17.94
CA GLN A 71 -16.68 -2.73 18.97
C GLN A 71 -17.20 -4.17 18.93
N TRP A 72 -17.26 -4.81 17.76
CA TRP A 72 -17.65 -6.23 17.67
C TRP A 72 -16.61 -7.17 18.26
N PHE A 73 -15.33 -6.77 18.26
CA PHE A 73 -14.26 -7.54 18.92
C PHE A 73 -14.17 -7.28 20.43
N LYS A 74 -14.80 -6.21 20.94
CA LYS A 74 -14.88 -5.90 22.38
C LYS A 74 -16.13 -6.54 22.98
N ARG A 75 -16.01 -7.72 23.57
CA ARG A 75 -17.10 -8.44 24.26
C ARG A 75 -17.58 -7.81 25.60
N ALA A 76 -17.42 -6.50 25.83
CA ALA A 76 -17.84 -5.85 27.08
C ALA A 76 -18.70 -4.59 26.80
N PRO A 77 -19.70 -4.26 27.65
CA PRO A 77 -20.63 -3.18 27.38
C PRO A 77 -19.94 -1.81 27.41
N PRO A 78 -20.41 -0.84 26.60
CA PRO A 78 -19.76 0.47 26.47
C PRO A 78 -20.21 1.41 27.59
N GLU A 79 -19.28 1.84 28.44
CA GLU A 79 -19.44 3.11 29.15
C GLU A 79 -19.16 4.26 28.17
N SER A 80 -20.25 4.86 27.68
CA SER A 80 -20.38 6.25 27.22
C SER A 80 -19.15 6.96 26.63
N SER A 81 -19.13 7.18 25.30
CA SER A 81 -19.03 8.52 24.69
C SER A 81 -19.10 8.48 23.15
N PRO A 82 -19.85 9.39 22.50
CA PRO A 82 -19.96 9.50 21.05
C PRO A 82 -18.76 10.28 20.48
N GLY A 83 -18.11 9.69 19.48
CA GLY A 83 -16.95 10.26 18.79
C GLY A 83 -15.68 9.47 19.07
N THR A 84 -15.52 8.32 18.41
CA THR A 84 -14.31 7.50 18.48
C THR A 84 -13.11 8.30 17.94
N ARG A 85 -12.42 9.01 18.83
CA ARG A 85 -11.08 9.55 18.58
C ARG A 85 -10.15 8.35 18.46
N VAL A 86 -9.77 8.03 17.23
CA VAL A 86 -8.68 7.10 16.88
C VAL A 86 -7.48 7.45 17.76
N PRO A 87 -6.87 6.49 18.50
CA PRO A 87 -5.67 6.77 19.29
C PRO A 87 -4.63 7.47 18.41
N ARG A 88 -4.19 8.65 18.87
CA ARG A 88 -3.21 9.48 18.16
C ARG A 88 -1.85 8.78 18.23
N GLY A 89 -1.57 7.93 17.25
CA GLY A 89 -0.26 7.33 17.01
C GLY A 89 0.17 7.62 15.57
N ALA A 90 1.31 8.30 15.40
CA ALA A 90 1.89 8.58 14.09
C ALA A 90 2.43 7.29 13.45
N SER A 91 1.56 6.49 12.86
CA SER A 91 1.98 5.43 11.94
C SER A 91 2.53 6.09 10.67
N THR A 92 3.68 5.64 10.19
CA THR A 92 4.34 6.17 8.97
C THR A 92 3.42 6.23 7.75
N TYR A 93 2.44 5.33 7.70
CA TYR A 93 1.54 5.14 6.56
C TYR A 93 0.20 5.89 6.72
N ILE A 94 -0.04 6.52 7.87
CA ILE A 94 -1.28 7.24 8.13
C ILE A 94 -1.41 8.45 7.19
N SER A 95 -2.63 8.77 6.75
CA SER A 95 -2.87 9.99 6.01
C SER A 95 -2.96 11.21 6.92
N SER A 96 -2.76 12.41 6.36
CA SER A 96 -2.77 13.65 7.14
C SER A 96 -4.16 13.98 7.70
N GLU A 97 -5.24 13.67 6.97
CA GLU A 97 -6.60 13.87 7.46
C GLU A 97 -6.94 12.93 8.64
N LEU A 98 -6.45 11.69 8.61
CA LEU A 98 -6.66 10.72 9.69
C LEU A 98 -5.86 11.12 10.94
N ALA A 99 -4.63 11.60 10.79
CA ALA A 99 -3.82 12.09 11.92
C ALA A 99 -4.35 13.39 12.56
N THR A 100 -5.00 14.25 11.77
CA THR A 100 -5.59 15.51 12.26
C THR A 100 -7.01 15.35 12.79
N GLY A 101 -7.60 14.15 12.69
CA GLY A 101 -8.98 13.87 13.10
C GLY A 101 -10.03 14.53 12.20
N LYS A 102 -9.65 14.89 10.96
CA LYS A 102 -10.60 15.29 9.91
C LYS A 102 -11.40 14.07 9.43
N LYS A 103 -12.47 14.32 8.67
CA LYS A 103 -13.35 13.24 8.16
C LYS A 103 -12.55 12.23 7.33
N VAL A 104 -12.44 11.02 7.85
CA VAL A 104 -11.77 9.87 7.24
C VAL A 104 -12.71 9.23 6.23
N ASN A 105 -12.15 8.73 5.12
CA ASN A 105 -12.89 8.01 4.09
C ASN A 105 -11.95 7.02 3.37
N GLU A 106 -12.42 6.42 2.28
CA GLU A 106 -11.65 5.46 1.48
C GLU A 106 -10.34 6.05 0.92
N LYS A 107 -10.24 7.38 0.80
CA LYS A 107 -9.04 8.06 0.30
C LYS A 107 -7.89 8.02 1.32
N SER A 108 -8.19 7.82 2.60
CA SER A 108 -7.18 7.61 3.63
C SER A 108 -6.51 6.23 3.49
N ASP A 109 -7.30 5.20 3.13
CA ASP A 109 -6.77 3.87 2.83
C ASP A 109 -5.97 3.86 1.51
N VAL A 110 -6.44 4.57 0.48
CA VAL A 110 -5.71 4.74 -0.80
C VAL A 110 -4.36 5.41 -0.58
N TRP A 111 -4.28 6.42 0.29
CA TRP A 111 -3.00 7.02 0.68
C TRP A 111 -2.06 5.98 1.30
N SER A 112 -2.56 5.25 2.30
CA SER A 112 -1.78 4.25 3.04
C SER A 112 -1.26 3.16 2.11
N MET A 113 -2.10 2.70 1.17
CA MET A 113 -1.70 1.75 0.13
C MET A 113 -0.64 2.33 -0.82
N GLY A 114 -0.76 3.61 -1.21
CA GLY A 114 0.27 4.29 -2.00
C GLY A 114 1.63 4.34 -1.30
N CYS A 115 1.65 4.56 0.02
CA CYS A 115 2.87 4.48 0.83
C CYS A 115 3.46 3.06 0.82
N ILE A 116 2.62 2.03 0.95
CA ILE A 116 3.05 0.62 0.89
C ILE A 116 3.66 0.29 -0.48
N VAL A 117 3.00 0.68 -1.58
CA VAL A 117 3.51 0.46 -2.95
C VAL A 117 4.86 1.17 -3.14
N SER A 118 5.02 2.41 -2.68
CA SER A 118 6.29 3.14 -2.71
C SER A 118 7.43 2.38 -2.01
N VAL A 119 7.15 1.83 -0.82
CA VAL A 119 8.11 1.00 -0.07
C VAL A 119 8.38 -0.33 -0.78
N LEU A 120 7.35 -0.97 -1.35
CA LEU A 120 7.49 -2.22 -2.07
C LEU A 120 8.43 -2.07 -3.28
N PHE A 121 8.26 -1.03 -4.09
CA PHE A 121 9.19 -0.78 -5.21
C PHE A 121 10.62 -0.51 -4.75
N THR A 122 10.79 0.16 -3.61
CA THR A 122 12.10 0.32 -2.99
C THR A 122 12.71 -1.02 -2.55
N PHE A 123 11.90 -1.88 -1.92
CA PHE A 123 12.32 -3.20 -1.49
C PHE A 123 12.68 -4.11 -2.67
N MET A 124 11.86 -4.12 -3.72
CA MET A 124 12.12 -4.95 -4.90
C MET A 124 13.44 -4.58 -5.58
N GLU A 125 13.82 -3.30 -5.55
CA GLU A 125 15.07 -2.85 -6.16
C GLU A 125 16.31 -3.05 -5.28
N TYR A 126 16.20 -2.63 -4.01
CA TYR A 126 17.33 -2.42 -3.13
C TYR A 126 17.31 -3.32 -1.89
N GLY A 127 16.30 -4.19 -1.76
CA GLY A 127 16.09 -5.03 -0.58
C GLY A 127 15.80 -4.21 0.69
N TRP A 128 16.04 -4.85 1.83
CA TRP A 128 15.83 -4.24 3.15
C TRP A 128 16.68 -2.97 3.37
N ASP A 129 17.95 -2.99 2.96
CA ASP A 129 18.85 -1.83 3.10
C ASP A 129 18.31 -0.59 2.39
N GLY A 130 17.66 -0.77 1.23
CA GLY A 130 17.00 0.32 0.53
C GLY A 130 15.80 0.89 1.29
N VAL A 131 14.99 0.02 1.88
CA VAL A 131 13.85 0.43 2.71
C VAL A 131 14.32 1.20 3.93
N GLU A 132 15.37 0.72 4.60
CA GLU A 132 15.94 1.39 5.77
C GLU A 132 16.52 2.76 5.40
N LYS A 133 17.27 2.87 4.30
CA LYS A 133 17.79 4.14 3.79
C LYS A 133 16.66 5.10 3.41
N TYR A 134 15.61 4.60 2.78
CA TYR A 134 14.47 5.42 2.40
C TYR A 134 13.69 5.93 3.63
N SER A 135 13.53 5.09 4.65
CA SER A 135 12.97 5.46 5.96
C SER A 135 13.81 6.56 6.63
N LYS A 136 15.13 6.39 6.72
CA LYS A 136 16.06 7.41 7.27
C LYS A 136 16.00 8.73 6.50
N SER A 137 15.91 8.68 5.17
CA SER A 137 15.76 9.89 4.34
C SER A 137 14.44 10.63 4.64
N ARG A 138 13.32 9.91 4.73
CA ARG A 138 12.04 10.53 5.13
C ARG A 138 12.09 11.08 6.55
N GLN A 139 12.72 10.37 7.48
CA GLN A 139 12.90 10.81 8.86
C GLN A 139 13.68 12.13 8.93
N LYS A 140 14.78 12.25 8.18
CA LYS A 140 15.61 13.47 8.11
C LYS A 140 14.81 14.68 7.61
N GLU A 141 14.01 14.49 6.56
CA GLU A 141 13.19 15.54 5.96
C GLU A 141 11.93 15.89 6.78
N SER A 142 11.58 15.10 7.81
CA SER A 142 10.39 15.34 8.63
C SER A 142 10.53 16.50 9.62
N HIS A 143 11.77 16.88 9.95
CA HIS A 143 12.11 17.80 11.05
C HIS A 143 11.56 17.40 12.44
N GLN A 144 10.88 16.26 12.56
CA GLN A 144 10.26 15.73 13.79
C GLN A 144 10.94 14.43 14.24
N ASN A 145 12.04 14.05 13.58
CA ASN A 145 12.76 12.80 13.81
C ASN A 145 11.87 11.55 13.69
N MET A 146 10.81 11.62 12.88
CA MET A 146 9.86 10.54 12.65
C MET A 146 9.84 10.17 11.17
N ASP A 147 9.82 8.88 10.86
CA ASP A 147 9.60 8.42 9.49
C ASP A 147 8.14 8.67 9.09
N VAL A 148 7.92 9.64 8.21
CA VAL A 148 6.60 10.08 7.75
C VAL A 148 6.59 10.39 6.26
N PHE A 149 5.49 10.07 5.57
CA PHE A 149 5.29 10.41 4.16
C PHE A 149 4.83 11.87 3.93
N TYR A 150 4.51 12.58 5.00
CA TYR A 150 4.19 14.01 4.97
C TYR A 150 4.70 14.67 6.25
N ALA A 151 5.00 15.96 6.18
CA ALA A 151 5.41 16.75 7.34
C ALA A 151 4.68 18.09 7.35
N LYS A 152 4.56 18.69 8.53
CA LYS A 152 4.06 20.07 8.62
C LYS A 152 5.06 20.99 7.96
N ASP A 153 4.56 21.88 7.12
CA ASP A 153 5.32 22.99 6.58
C ASP A 153 4.97 24.25 7.38
N SER A 154 5.98 24.80 8.07
CA SER A 154 5.83 26.00 8.91
C SER A 154 5.54 27.26 8.10
N PHE A 155 5.92 27.32 6.82
CA PHE A 155 5.71 28.48 5.97
C PHE A 155 4.26 28.58 5.50
N ILE A 156 3.65 27.46 5.10
CA ILE A 156 2.26 27.44 4.61
C ILE A 156 1.24 27.05 5.68
N ARG A 157 1.69 26.71 6.90
CA ARG A 157 0.85 26.22 8.01
C ARG A 157 -0.06 25.03 7.63
N ASP A 158 0.38 24.22 6.66
CA ASP A 158 -0.31 23.01 6.20
C ASP A 158 0.68 21.86 6.08
N ASN A 159 0.19 20.65 5.82
CA ASN A 159 1.04 19.51 5.53
C ASN A 159 1.58 19.59 4.11
N LYS A 160 2.82 19.15 3.92
CA LYS A 160 3.43 18.89 2.62
C LYS A 160 3.87 17.45 2.51
N ILE A 161 3.95 16.98 1.28
CA ILE A 161 4.59 15.68 0.97
C ILE A 161 6.06 15.74 1.39
N ASN A 162 6.54 14.64 1.97
CA ASN A 162 7.94 14.52 2.36
C ASN A 162 8.86 14.61 1.12
N SER A 163 9.83 15.52 1.16
CA SER A 163 10.77 15.81 0.06
C SER A 163 11.62 14.61 -0.36
N ALA A 164 11.80 13.60 0.50
CA ALA A 164 12.54 12.39 0.17
C ALA A 164 11.81 11.45 -0.81
N ILE A 165 10.49 11.62 -1.02
CA ILE A 165 9.69 10.70 -1.85
C ILE A 165 10.09 10.81 -3.33
N LYS A 166 10.07 12.01 -3.91
CA LYS A 166 10.36 12.22 -5.32
C LYS A 166 11.77 11.78 -5.73
N PRO A 167 12.85 12.11 -4.98
CA PRO A 167 14.19 11.62 -5.29
C PRO A 167 14.28 10.10 -5.25
N GLN A 168 13.62 9.44 -4.28
CA GLN A 168 13.58 7.98 -4.23
C GLN A 168 12.89 7.39 -5.46
N HIS A 169 11.75 7.95 -5.87
CA HIS A 169 11.01 7.50 -7.05
C HIS A 169 11.81 7.72 -8.33
N ALA A 170 12.43 8.89 -8.49
CA ALA A 170 13.32 9.19 -9.61
C ALA A 170 14.50 8.20 -9.70
N ASN A 171 15.11 7.84 -8.56
CA ASN A 171 16.18 6.86 -8.51
C ASN A 171 15.71 5.47 -8.95
N LEU A 172 14.52 5.04 -8.53
CA LEU A 172 13.92 3.76 -8.95
C LEU A 172 13.65 3.75 -10.46
N ILE A 173 13.10 4.84 -11.01
CA ILE A 173 12.86 4.99 -12.45
C ILE A 173 14.17 4.94 -13.24
N ALA A 174 15.19 5.69 -12.79
CA ALA A 174 16.50 5.70 -13.43
C ALA A 174 17.13 4.31 -13.42
N LYS A 175 17.00 3.59 -12.30
CA LYS A 175 17.56 2.26 -12.14
C LYS A 175 16.85 1.21 -13.01
N ALA A 176 15.52 1.29 -13.13
CA ALA A 176 14.75 0.49 -14.09
C ALA A 176 15.19 0.75 -15.54
N GLY A 177 15.45 2.02 -15.90
CA GLY A 177 15.95 2.40 -17.22
C GLY A 177 17.34 1.87 -17.58
N THR A 178 18.12 1.40 -16.62
CA THR A 178 19.38 0.70 -16.91
C THR A 178 19.19 -0.73 -17.40
N ARG A 179 18.00 -1.31 -17.20
CA ARG A 179 17.65 -2.68 -17.62
C ARG A 179 16.93 -2.67 -18.98
N THR A 180 15.74 -2.06 -19.05
CA THR A 180 14.98 -1.94 -20.30
C THR A 180 14.15 -0.65 -20.37
N LYS A 181 13.74 -0.25 -21.58
CA LYS A 181 12.86 0.92 -21.77
C LYS A 181 11.45 0.63 -21.26
N GLU A 182 11.02 -0.62 -21.41
CA GLU A 182 9.71 -1.13 -21.01
C GLU A 182 9.60 -1.13 -19.49
N GLU A 183 10.64 -1.60 -18.78
CA GLU A 183 10.68 -1.59 -17.31
C GLU A 183 10.70 -0.16 -16.78
N LYS A 184 11.49 0.74 -17.38
CA LYS A 184 11.46 2.17 -17.05
C LYS A 184 10.05 2.71 -17.16
N SER A 185 9.39 2.47 -18.30
CA SER A 185 8.03 2.96 -18.55
C SER A 185 7.02 2.41 -17.53
N ALA A 186 7.14 1.14 -17.15
CA ALA A 186 6.30 0.51 -16.14
C ALA A 186 6.47 1.15 -14.75
N VAL A 187 7.72 1.37 -14.31
CA VAL A 187 8.05 1.97 -13.01
C VAL A 187 7.69 3.45 -12.98
N GLU A 188 7.99 4.19 -14.06
CA GLU A 188 7.61 5.59 -14.22
C GLU A 188 6.10 5.78 -14.21
N GLY A 189 5.36 4.87 -14.85
CA GLY A 189 3.90 4.86 -14.86
C GLY A 189 3.29 4.77 -13.46
N ILE A 190 3.66 3.76 -12.67
CA ILE A 190 3.10 3.58 -11.32
C ILE A 190 3.60 4.65 -10.35
N LEU A 191 4.89 4.95 -10.31
CA LEU A 191 5.43 5.93 -9.34
C LEU A 191 4.94 7.36 -9.68
N GLY A 192 4.88 7.72 -10.96
CA GLY A 192 4.26 8.98 -11.40
C GLY A 192 2.76 9.04 -11.08
N PHE A 193 2.04 7.92 -11.18
CA PHE A 193 0.64 7.85 -10.74
C PHE A 193 0.52 8.03 -9.23
N LEU A 194 1.40 7.40 -8.43
CA LEU A 194 1.43 7.61 -6.98
C LEU A 194 1.62 9.10 -6.65
N GLU A 195 2.63 9.75 -7.22
CA GLU A 195 2.90 11.17 -6.96
C GLU A 195 1.76 12.11 -7.39
N SER A 196 1.12 11.82 -8.52
CA SER A 196 0.14 12.73 -9.13
C SER A 196 -1.31 12.49 -8.69
N LYS A 197 -1.65 11.29 -8.19
CA LYS A 197 -3.05 10.90 -7.90
C LYS A 197 -3.27 10.32 -6.51
N VAL A 198 -2.24 9.80 -5.84
CA VAL A 198 -2.36 9.08 -4.55
C VAL A 198 -1.72 9.88 -3.40
N LEU A 199 -0.43 10.17 -3.51
CA LEU A 199 0.38 10.86 -2.50
C LEU A 199 0.16 12.38 -2.59
N LYS A 200 -1.08 12.81 -2.39
CA LYS A 200 -1.51 14.22 -2.37
C LYS A 200 -2.05 14.61 -0.99
N ILE A 201 -1.67 15.81 -0.53
CA ILE A 201 -2.21 16.41 0.69
C ILE A 201 -3.47 17.19 0.34
N ASN A 202 -4.57 16.94 1.05
CA ASN A 202 -5.82 17.71 0.95
C ASN A 202 -6.48 17.79 -0.46
N GLU A 203 -5.92 17.16 -1.50
CA GLU A 203 -6.53 17.04 -2.83
C GLU A 203 -7.52 15.87 -2.91
N LYS A 204 -8.41 15.89 -3.92
CA LYS A 204 -9.25 14.73 -4.28
C LYS A 204 -8.36 13.63 -4.86
N ARG A 205 -7.86 12.74 -4.00
CA ARG A 205 -7.12 11.52 -4.41
C ARG A 205 -7.98 10.63 -5.30
N CYS A 206 -7.34 9.78 -6.10
CA CYS A 206 -8.01 8.71 -6.85
C CYS A 206 -8.70 7.71 -5.92
N ASN A 207 -9.60 6.88 -6.46
CA ASN A 207 -10.20 5.77 -5.72
C ASN A 207 -9.31 4.51 -5.78
N ALA A 208 -9.67 3.48 -5.02
CA ALA A 208 -8.92 2.23 -4.95
C ALA A 208 -8.91 1.47 -6.29
N LYS A 209 -9.99 1.56 -7.08
CA LYS A 209 -10.06 0.94 -8.41
C LYS A 209 -9.04 1.55 -9.35
N GLU A 210 -8.92 2.87 -9.39
CA GLU A 210 -7.94 3.56 -10.24
C GLU A 210 -6.49 3.16 -9.89
N LEU A 211 -6.18 2.99 -8.60
CA LEU A 211 -4.88 2.49 -8.16
C LEU A 211 -4.67 1.02 -8.57
N ALA A 212 -5.69 0.18 -8.41
CA ALA A 212 -5.64 -1.22 -8.83
C ALA A 212 -5.43 -1.37 -10.35
N ASP A 213 -6.16 -0.60 -11.16
CA ASP A 213 -6.02 -0.59 -12.62
C ASP A 213 -4.59 -0.17 -13.03
N CYS A 214 -3.99 0.79 -12.30
CA CYS A 214 -2.61 1.21 -12.54
C CYS A 214 -1.60 0.08 -12.22
N LEU A 215 -1.78 -0.60 -11.08
CA LEU A 215 -0.95 -1.75 -10.69
C LEU A 215 -1.09 -2.91 -11.68
N GLU A 216 -2.29 -3.21 -12.15
CA GLU A 216 -2.55 -4.26 -13.13
C GLU A 216 -1.87 -3.96 -14.47
N LYS A 217 -1.92 -2.72 -14.93
CA LYS A 217 -1.18 -2.27 -16.13
C LYS A 217 0.34 -2.44 -15.95
N THR A 218 0.87 -2.03 -14.79
CA THR A 218 2.30 -2.19 -14.48
C THR A 218 2.68 -3.68 -14.46
N TRP A 219 1.87 -4.52 -13.81
CA TRP A 219 2.09 -5.97 -13.77
C TRP A 219 2.05 -6.61 -15.17
N GLY A 220 1.07 -6.25 -15.99
CA GLY A 220 0.98 -6.73 -17.38
C GLY A 220 2.26 -6.40 -18.17
N THR A 221 2.83 -5.22 -17.95
CA THR A 221 4.12 -4.84 -18.57
C THR A 221 5.27 -5.74 -18.08
N TYR A 222 5.36 -5.98 -16.77
CA TYR A 222 6.38 -6.89 -16.22
C TYR A 222 6.23 -8.33 -16.73
N LYS A 223 4.99 -8.82 -16.81
CA LYS A 223 4.70 -10.16 -17.34
C LYS A 223 5.21 -10.29 -18.77
N SER A 224 4.92 -9.32 -19.63
CA SER A 224 5.40 -9.32 -21.03
C SER A 224 6.93 -9.25 -21.13
N ILE A 225 7.61 -8.49 -20.27
CA ILE A 225 9.09 -8.45 -20.24
C ILE A 225 9.67 -9.83 -19.86
N CYS A 226 9.06 -10.49 -18.87
CA CYS A 226 9.49 -11.82 -18.42
C CYS A 226 9.29 -12.89 -19.50
N GLU A 227 8.19 -12.85 -20.24
CA GLU A 227 7.89 -13.79 -21.33
C GLU A 227 8.83 -13.61 -22.53
N GLN A 228 9.33 -12.40 -22.77
CA GLN A 228 10.26 -12.08 -23.87
C GLN A 228 11.74 -12.37 -23.53
N THR A 229 12.06 -12.73 -22.27
CA THR A 229 13.43 -13.01 -21.84
C THR A 229 13.63 -14.52 -21.73
N PRO A 230 14.26 -15.21 -22.71
CA PRO A 230 14.51 -16.65 -22.62
C PRO A 230 15.34 -17.01 -21.38
N ALA A 231 15.17 -18.25 -20.89
CA ALA A 231 16.05 -18.81 -19.86
C ALA A 231 17.51 -18.71 -20.33
N PRO A 232 18.46 -18.33 -19.45
CA PRO A 232 19.86 -18.29 -19.85
C PRO A 232 20.28 -19.72 -20.23
N GLU A 233 20.54 -19.94 -21.52
CA GLU A 233 21.36 -21.06 -21.94
C GLU A 233 22.69 -20.95 -21.20
N SER A 234 23.11 -22.06 -20.63
CA SER A 234 24.27 -22.20 -19.77
C SER A 234 25.57 -21.97 -20.53
N GLU A 235 25.88 -20.74 -20.94
CA GLU A 235 27.17 -20.41 -21.54
C GLU A 235 27.53 -18.92 -21.37
N GLY A 236 28.38 -18.65 -20.37
CA GLY A 236 29.56 -17.78 -20.48
C GLY A 236 29.46 -16.31 -20.90
N ARG A 237 28.28 -15.69 -21.09
CA ARG A 237 28.16 -14.25 -21.42
C ARG A 237 27.35 -13.49 -20.38
N GLU A 238 27.81 -12.28 -20.05
CA GLU A 238 27.16 -11.35 -19.11
C GLU A 238 25.65 -11.28 -19.35
N THR A 239 24.90 -12.01 -18.52
CA THR A 239 23.45 -12.11 -18.58
C THR A 239 22.83 -10.74 -18.33
N LYS A 240 22.02 -10.26 -19.28
CA LYS A 240 21.07 -9.17 -19.05
C LYS A 240 20.30 -9.49 -17.77
N GLN A 241 20.49 -8.70 -16.72
CA GLN A 241 19.86 -8.95 -15.43
C GLN A 241 18.34 -8.92 -15.61
N ARG A 242 17.66 -10.01 -15.24
CA ARG A 242 16.19 -10.02 -15.24
C ARG A 242 15.66 -8.91 -14.33
N PRO A 243 14.48 -8.34 -14.66
CA PRO A 243 13.75 -7.48 -13.74
C PRO A 243 13.68 -8.15 -12.36
N PHE A 244 14.16 -7.46 -11.33
CA PHE A 244 14.18 -7.97 -9.95
C PHE A 244 14.87 -9.33 -9.74
N SER A 245 15.88 -9.68 -10.55
CA SER A 245 16.67 -10.93 -10.43
C SER A 245 17.30 -11.19 -9.05
N LYS A 246 17.29 -10.20 -8.15
CA LYS A 246 17.73 -10.34 -6.75
C LYS A 246 16.66 -10.91 -5.81
N LEU A 247 15.36 -10.87 -6.16
CA LEU A 247 14.27 -11.36 -5.29
C LEU A 247 14.25 -12.89 -5.15
N TRP A 248 14.89 -13.61 -6.08
CA TRP A 248 14.83 -15.07 -6.17
C TRP A 248 16.16 -15.77 -5.90
N LYS A 249 17.22 -15.03 -5.61
CA LYS A 249 18.45 -15.63 -5.08
C LYS A 249 18.20 -15.95 -3.61
N ARG A 250 17.87 -17.22 -3.33
CA ARG A 250 17.83 -17.81 -1.98
C ARG A 250 18.97 -17.21 -1.14
N ASN A 251 18.64 -16.56 -0.02
CA ASN A 251 19.62 -16.34 1.04
C ASN A 251 20.12 -17.72 1.48
N PRO A 252 21.42 -18.03 1.42
CA PRO A 252 21.95 -19.32 1.88
C PRO A 252 21.87 -19.53 3.41
N LEU A 253 21.29 -18.59 4.16
CA LEU A 253 21.22 -18.66 5.62
C LEU A 253 19.86 -19.22 6.06
N SER A 254 19.65 -20.50 5.76
CA SER A 254 18.71 -21.36 6.49
C SER A 254 19.27 -22.78 6.49
N THR A 255 20.42 -22.93 7.14
CA THR A 255 20.94 -24.20 7.66
C THR A 255 21.79 -23.85 8.87
N MET A 256 21.12 -23.53 9.99
CA MET A 256 21.51 -23.87 11.35
C MET A 256 20.24 -23.99 12.19
#